data_AF-A0A1G1MSG8-F1
#
_entry.id   AF-A0A1G1MSG8-F1
#
_cell.length_a   1.000
_cell.length_b   1.000
_cell.length_c   1.000
_cell.angle_alpha   90.00
_cell.angle_beta   90.00
_cell.angle_gamma   90.00
#
_symmetry.space_group_name_H-M   'P 1'
#
loop_
_entity.id
_entity.type
_entity.pdbx_description
1 polymer ?
#
loop_
_entity_poly.entity_id
_entity_poly.type
_entity_poly.pdbx_seq_one_letter_code
_entity_poly.pdbx_strand_id
1 'polypeptide(L)' 'MAQVDSRFTLAVASAKRARQINQYFNSLRGLVKCDYVSPRVDIKSKKPLTIALEEIGQKKIEIKRKV' A
#
# COMPACT_ATOMS: atom_id res chain seq x y z
N MET A 1 3.76 -0.91 15.89
CA MET A 1 2.96 0.32 15.92
C MET A 1 3.79 1.62 15.92
N ALA A 2 5.12 1.58 15.82
CA ALA A 2 5.98 2.78 15.98
C ALA A 2 6.41 3.48 14.67
N GLN A 3 5.76 3.23 13.52
CA GLN A 3 6.18 3.84 12.24
C GLN A 3 5.42 5.11 11.88
N VAL A 4 4.29 5.39 12.55
CA VAL A 4 3.39 6.46 12.14
C VAL A 4 3.02 7.33 13.34
N ASP A 5 3.26 8.64 13.21
CA ASP A 5 3.10 9.61 14.29
C ASP A 5 1.64 9.82 14.71
N SER A 6 0.68 9.46 13.85
CA SER A 6 -0.76 9.64 14.11
C SER A 6 -1.62 8.58 13.44
N ARG A 7 -2.74 8.22 14.08
CA ARG A 7 -3.77 7.32 13.54
C ARG A 7 -4.34 7.82 12.21
N PHE A 8 -4.46 9.14 12.04
CA PHE A 8 -4.93 9.74 10.79
C PHE A 8 -3.91 9.58 9.66
N THR A 9 -2.62 9.78 9.96
CA THR A 9 -1.54 9.56 9.00
C THR A 9 -1.50 8.10 8.57
N LEU A 10 -1.76 7.16 9.49
CA LEU A 10 -1.85 5.73 9.17
C LEU A 10 -3.01 5.48 8.20
N ALA A 11 -4.20 6.00 8.46
CA ALA A 11 -5.36 5.81 7.58
C ALA A 11 -5.10 6.35 6.17
N VAL A 12 -4.55 7.57 6.06
CA VAL A 12 -4.23 8.20 4.77
C VAL A 12 -3.14 7.44 4.02
N ALA A 13 -2.07 7.02 4.72
CA ALA A 13 -0.98 6.25 4.10
C ALA A 13 -1.47 4.88 3.60
N SER A 14 -2.28 4.19 4.41
CA SER A 14 -2.90 2.90 4.07
C SER A 14 -3.77 3.04 2.81
N ALA A 15 -4.61 4.08 2.74
CA ALA A 15 -5.48 4.33 1.61
C ALA A 15 -4.70 4.65 0.33
N LYS A 16 -3.67 5.51 0.41
CA LYS A 16 -2.81 5.83 -0.73
C LYS A 16 -2.11 4.57 -1.26
N ARG A 17 -1.55 3.76 -0.37
CA ARG A 17 -0.87 2.52 -0.76
C ARG A 17 -1.83 1.49 -1.35
N ALA A 18 -3.02 1.33 -0.77
CA ALA A 18 -4.06 0.44 -1.31
C ALA A 18 -4.44 0.82 -2.76
N ARG A 19 -4.51 2.11 -3.09
CA ARG A 19 -4.74 2.56 -4.48
C ARG A 19 -3.60 2.14 -5.41
N GLN A 20 -2.33 2.29 -4.99
CA GLN A 20 -1.18 1.83 -5.79
C GLN A 20 -1.24 0.32 -6.06
N ILE A 21 -1.58 -0.47 -5.04
CA ILE A 21 -1.73 -1.92 -5.15
C ILE A 21 -2.87 -2.27 -6.10
N ASN A 22 -4.01 -1.57 -6.00
CA ASN A 22 -5.14 -1.79 -6.90
C ASN A 22 -4.77 -1.46 -8.36
N GLN A 23 -4.08 -0.33 -8.58
CA GLN A 23 -3.59 0.05 -9.90
C GLN A 23 -2.59 -0.98 -10.45
N TYR A 24 -1.69 -1.52 -9.63
CA TYR A 24 -0.80 -2.63 -10.03
C TYR A 24 -1.60 -3.85 -10.52
N PHE A 25 -2.64 -4.27 -9.78
CA PHE A 25 -3.49 -5.38 -10.22
C PHE A 25 -4.27 -5.08 -11.50
N ASN A 26 -4.68 -3.83 -11.71
CA ASN A 26 -5.32 -3.40 -12.97
C ASN A 26 -4.33 -3.37 -14.13
N SER A 27 -3.06 -3.00 -13.88
CA SER A 27 -1.99 -3.03 -14.88
C SER A 27 -1.65 -4.46 -15.31
N LEU A 28 -1.64 -5.42 -14.39
CA LEU A 28 -1.50 -6.84 -14.72
C LEU A 28 -2.63 -7.37 -15.61
N ARG A 29 -3.82 -6.76 -15.55
CA ARG A 29 -4.97 -7.09 -16.40
C ARG A 29 -4.94 -6.36 -17.75
N GLY A 30 -3.89 -5.60 -18.05
CA GLY A 30 -3.72 -4.88 -19.31
C GLY A 30 -4.60 -3.63 -19.47
N LEU A 31 -5.31 -3.19 -18.42
CA LEU A 31 -6.26 -2.07 -18.49
C LEU A 31 -5.56 -0.70 -18.46
N VAL A 32 -4.43 -0.58 -17.76
CA VAL A 32 -3.68 0.69 -17.63
C VAL A 32 -2.18 0.39 -17.50
N LYS A 33 -1.33 1.00 -18.33
CA LYS A 33 0.13 1.02 -18.09
C LYS A 33 0.42 1.90 -16.88
N CYS A 34 0.81 1.31 -15.77
CA CYS A 34 1.29 2.05 -14.61
C CYS A 34 2.49 1.34 -14.00
N ASP A 35 3.55 2.11 -13.70
CA ASP A 35 4.78 1.63 -13.06
C ASP A 35 4.63 1.47 -11.54
N TYR A 36 3.53 0.87 -11.08
CA TYR A 36 3.33 0.62 -9.66
C TYR A 36 4.07 -0.64 -9.23
N VAL A 37 4.79 -0.53 -8.10
CA VAL A 37 5.57 -1.62 -7.53
C VAL A 37 4.65 -2.72 -6.99
N SER A 38 4.99 -3.97 -7.28
CA SER A 38 4.34 -5.15 -6.70
C SER A 38 4.26 -5.08 -5.17
N PRO A 39 3.30 -5.79 -4.55
CA PRO A 39 3.30 -5.99 -3.11
C PRO A 39 4.64 -6.53 -2.61
N ARG A 40 5.20 -5.90 -1.57
CA ARG A 40 6.48 -6.31 -0.95
C ARG A 40 6.29 -7.39 0.13
N VAL A 41 5.07 -7.89 0.29
CA VAL A 41 4.67 -8.88 1.28
C VAL A 41 4.00 -10.04 0.57
N ASP A 42 4.15 -11.24 1.16
CA ASP A 42 3.42 -12.43 0.76
C ASP A 42 1.92 -12.18 0.73
N ILE A 43 1.32 -12.41 -0.43
CA ILE A 43 -0.09 -12.09 -0.67
C ILE A 43 -0.95 -13.16 0.02
N LYS A 44 -1.33 -12.90 1.28
CA LYS A 44 -2.31 -13.73 2.01
C LYS A 44 -3.75 -13.43 1.62
N SER A 45 -4.02 -12.20 1.20
CA SER A 45 -5.36 -11.72 0.84
C SER A 45 -5.33 -10.96 -0.48
N LYS A 46 -6.38 -11.11 -1.31
CA LYS A 46 -6.55 -10.35 -2.57
C LYS A 46 -7.07 -8.93 -2.35
N LYS A 47 -7.41 -8.55 -1.12
CA LYS A 47 -7.96 -7.21 -0.81
C LYS A 47 -6.81 -6.19 -0.71
N PRO A 48 -6.80 -5.12 -1.51
CA PRO A 48 -5.67 -4.18 -1.58
C PRO A 48 -5.40 -3.44 -0.26
N LEU A 49 -6.45 -3.17 0.52
CA LEU A 49 -6.31 -2.51 1.82
C LEU A 49 -5.66 -3.43 2.87
N THR A 50 -5.96 -4.72 2.84
CA THR A 50 -5.35 -5.71 3.74
C THR A 50 -3.86 -5.82 3.46
N ILE A 51 -3.48 -5.93 2.18
CA ILE A 51 -2.08 -5.97 1.76
C ILE A 51 -1.34 -4.70 2.20
N ALA A 52 -1.95 -3.52 2.02
CA ALA A 52 -1.35 -2.25 2.45
C ALA A 52 -1.10 -2.21 3.97
N LEU A 53 -2.04 -2.69 4.78
CA LEU A 53 -1.89 -2.76 6.23
C LEU A 53 -0.82 -3.77 6.67
N GLU A 54 -0.72 -4.92 6.00
CA GLU A 54 0.34 -5.90 6.25
C GLU A 54 1.73 -5.34 5.88
N GLU A 55 1.85 -4.58 4.79
CA GLU A 55 3.09 -3.89 4.40
C GLU A 55 3.54 -2.84 5.44
N ILE A 56 2.60 -2.04 5.96
CA ILE A 56 2.88 -1.08 7.05
C ILE A 56 3.26 -1.84 8.32
N GLY A 57 2.56 -2.92 8.65
CA GLY A 57 2.84 -3.75 9.82
C GLY A 57 4.25 -4.34 9.82
N GLN A 58 4.72 -4.79 8.64
CA GLN A 58 6.06 -5.33 8.44
C GLN A 58 7.15 -4.27 8.21
N LYS A 59 6.82 -2.97 8.30
CA LYS A 59 7.74 -1.84 8.08
C LYS A 59 8.45 -1.84 6.73
N LYS A 60 7.84 -2.41 5.68
CA LYS A 60 8.44 -2.50 4.33
C LYS A 60 8.27 -1.25 3.48
N ILE A 61 7.59 -0.24 4.02
CA ILE A 61 7.31 1.04 3.36
C ILE A 61 7.62 2.20 4.29
N GLU A 62 8.29 3.22 3.74
CA GLU A 62 8.63 4.45 4.45
C GLU A 62 7.55 5.50 4.18
N ILE A 63 6.84 5.91 5.23
CA ILE A 63 5.73 6.87 5.11
C ILE A 63 6.32 8.28 5.24
N LYS A 64 6.58 8.94 4.11
CA LYS A 64 6.97 10.35 4.09
C LYS A 64 5.73 11.23 4.13
N ARG A 65 5.48 11.90 5.27
CA ARG A 65 4.52 12.99 5.34
C ARG A 65 5.14 14.22 4.69
N LYS A 66 4.71 14.56 3.47
CA LYS A 66 4.94 15.91 2.94
C LYS A 66 4.08 16.86 3.78
N VAL A 67 4.75 17.74 4.53
CA VAL A 67 4.15 18.91 5.16
C VAL A 67 3.95 19.97 4.09
#